data_AF-A0AAW4YR20-F1
#
_entry.id   AF-A0AAW4YR20-F1
#
_cell.length_a   1.000
_cell.length_b   1.000
_cell.length_c   1.000
_cell.angle_alpha   90.00
_cell.angle_beta   90.00
_cell.angle_gamma   90.00
#
_symmetry.space_group_name_H-M   'P 1'
#
loop_
_entity.id
_entity.type
_entity.pdbx_description
1 polymer ?
#
loop_
_entity_poly.entity_id
_entity_poly.type
_entity_poly.pdbx_seq_one_letter_code
_entity_poly.pdbx_strand_id
1 'polypeptide(L)'
;MSLISYAQNFEDVMLWRVFKNVDSGCYIDIGAQDPVVDSVSLVFYEHGWSGVHVEPTQQYSDKLRHARPSDFIEQLVIGNGHGSLTFYEFPDTGLSTADPEVAKHHQSSGFIAIRTQVEVVSLDFILDKYGFKTVHWLKIDVEGFEKSVLESWRTSAVRPWVLIIESTRPLSQQQSHDSWESLVFNKGYCFAYFDGLNRFYVHQDHYDLLDFFTTPPNIFDGFVLSGTASHPFYQRFSLKAQQAEAKAQQAEAKAQQAEAKAQQAEAKAQQAEAKAQHAENKLCDVYYSRSWRITAPLRWVAYQLRLLRKCGVKVRSIALIRKIGGSAVRRIFGFINARPTLRHKFVVLAHKLGAYNRLRKLYHRFQQSRDFNFPGSSTAQNYRVPSSLEQLTPRAREIYDELLSAIEHRNKDQA
;
A
#
# COMPACT_ATOMS: atom_id res chain seq x y z
N MET A 1 -25.89 -4.02 3.05
CA MET A 1 -24.60 -3.47 3.48
C MET A 1 -24.50 -3.67 4.98
N SER A 2 -23.30 -3.91 5.52
CA SER A 2 -23.11 -3.99 6.99
C SER A 2 -23.28 -2.61 7.62
N LEU A 3 -23.85 -2.55 8.82
CA LEU A 3 -23.97 -1.30 9.59
C LEU A 3 -22.57 -0.80 9.95
N ILE A 4 -22.28 0.48 9.77
CA ILE A 4 -21.01 1.08 10.23
C ILE A 4 -21.30 1.79 11.55
N SER A 5 -20.59 1.42 12.61
CA SER A 5 -20.66 2.09 13.91
C SER A 5 -19.56 3.13 14.03
N TYR A 6 -19.96 4.33 14.41
CA TYR A 6 -19.12 5.51 14.64
C TYR A 6 -19.08 5.91 16.12
N ALA A 7 -20.00 5.41 16.94
CA ALA A 7 -20.14 5.77 18.35
C ALA A 7 -19.02 5.23 19.26
N GLN A 8 -18.87 5.87 20.42
CA GLN A 8 -17.81 5.59 21.40
C GLN A 8 -18.14 4.43 22.35
N ASN A 9 -19.39 4.02 22.47
CA ASN A 9 -19.80 2.87 23.26
C ASN A 9 -20.94 2.06 22.61
N PHE A 10 -20.95 2.01 21.28
CA PHE A 10 -21.94 1.29 20.46
C PHE A 10 -23.40 1.69 20.70
N GLU A 11 -23.63 2.94 21.13
CA GLU A 11 -24.96 3.52 21.31
C GLU A 11 -25.73 3.52 20.00
N ASP A 12 -25.04 3.83 18.90
CA ASP A 12 -25.59 3.81 17.55
C ASP A 12 -26.05 2.41 17.12
N VAL A 13 -25.30 1.35 17.45
CA VAL A 13 -25.68 -0.04 17.18
C VAL A 13 -26.91 -0.42 17.99
N MET A 14 -26.96 -0.08 19.28
CA MET A 14 -28.14 -0.34 20.12
C MET A 14 -29.38 0.36 19.57
N LEU A 15 -29.27 1.64 19.22
CA LEU A 15 -30.40 2.39 18.68
C LEU A 15 -30.79 1.88 17.28
N TRP A 16 -29.82 1.51 16.44
CA TRP A 16 -30.11 0.95 15.13
C TRP A 16 -30.84 -0.38 15.22
N ARG A 17 -30.50 -1.24 16.21
CA ARG A 17 -31.23 -2.48 16.47
C ARG A 17 -32.74 -2.21 16.68
N VAL A 18 -33.07 -1.14 17.40
CA VAL A 18 -34.44 -0.70 17.68
C VAL A 18 -35.10 -0.11 16.43
N PHE A 19 -34.40 0.76 15.71
CA PHE A 19 -35.00 1.66 14.73
C PHE A 19 -34.71 1.35 13.25
N LYS A 20 -33.97 0.30 12.91
CA LYS A 20 -33.60 -0.05 11.52
C LYS A 20 -34.76 -0.17 10.52
N ASN A 21 -35.99 -0.34 11.00
CA ASN A 21 -37.20 -0.45 10.17
C ASN A 21 -37.98 0.88 10.05
N VAL A 22 -37.43 1.98 10.58
CA VAL A 22 -37.99 3.32 10.46
C VAL A 22 -37.28 4.05 9.32
N ASP A 23 -38.02 4.39 8.27
CA ASP A 23 -37.47 4.94 7.02
C ASP A 23 -36.88 6.35 7.18
N SER A 24 -37.52 7.22 7.95
CA SER A 24 -37.09 8.63 8.13
C SER A 24 -37.49 9.11 9.50
N GLY A 25 -36.62 8.84 10.48
CA GLY A 25 -36.82 9.23 11.85
C GLY A 25 -36.24 10.60 12.20
N CYS A 26 -36.35 10.94 13.48
CA CYS A 26 -35.85 12.18 14.04
C CYS A 26 -35.14 11.92 15.36
N TYR A 27 -34.02 12.59 15.56
CA TYR A 27 -33.21 12.50 16.76
C TYR A 27 -32.87 13.89 17.31
N ILE A 28 -32.53 13.92 18.59
CA ILE A 28 -31.94 15.09 19.24
C ILE A 28 -30.66 14.62 19.94
N ASP A 29 -29.56 15.29 19.67
CA ASP A 29 -28.23 14.94 20.18
C ASP A 29 -27.66 16.14 20.95
N ILE A 30 -27.73 16.09 22.29
CA ILE A 30 -27.26 17.16 23.17
C ILE A 30 -25.86 16.79 23.67
N GLY A 31 -24.87 17.61 23.30
CA GLY A 31 -23.45 17.25 23.41
C GLY A 31 -22.99 16.44 22.20
N ALA A 32 -23.28 16.97 21.01
CA ALA A 32 -23.05 16.27 19.75
C ALA A 32 -21.57 16.20 19.33
N GLN A 33 -20.78 17.22 19.70
CA GLN A 33 -19.35 17.31 19.40
C GLN A 33 -19.00 17.07 17.92
N ASP A 34 -18.19 16.06 17.60
CA ASP A 34 -17.66 15.86 16.26
C ASP A 34 -18.67 15.11 15.36
N PRO A 35 -18.88 15.54 14.10
CA PRO A 35 -19.85 14.89 13.21
C PRO A 35 -19.44 13.47 12.77
N VAL A 36 -18.23 13.00 13.05
CA VAL A 36 -17.75 11.69 12.57
C VAL A 36 -17.07 10.88 13.66
N VAL A 37 -16.27 11.52 14.51
CA VAL A 37 -15.62 10.87 15.65
C VAL A 37 -16.64 10.71 16.76
N ASP A 38 -16.84 9.48 17.25
CA ASP A 38 -17.73 9.16 18.37
C ASP A 38 -19.21 9.56 18.13
N SER A 39 -19.60 9.73 16.86
CA SER A 39 -20.93 10.21 16.48
C SER A 39 -21.99 9.10 16.56
N VAL A 40 -23.00 9.30 17.41
CA VAL A 40 -24.16 8.40 17.51
C VAL A 40 -25.14 8.58 16.35
N SER A 41 -25.23 9.80 15.84
CA SER A 41 -26.21 10.27 14.86
C SER A 41 -25.81 10.02 13.40
N LEU A 42 -24.51 9.87 13.09
CA LEU A 42 -24.03 9.72 11.70
C LEU A 42 -24.68 8.54 10.99
N VAL A 43 -24.82 7.39 11.67
CA VAL A 43 -25.44 6.21 11.06
C VAL A 43 -26.89 6.47 10.66
N PHE A 44 -27.64 7.25 11.43
CA PHE A 44 -29.03 7.61 11.12
C PHE A 44 -29.09 8.61 9.98
N TYR A 45 -28.21 9.61 9.99
CA TYR A 45 -28.12 10.62 8.93
C TYR A 45 -27.84 9.98 7.57
N GLU A 46 -26.91 9.02 7.50
CA GLU A 46 -26.60 8.27 6.27
C GLU A 46 -27.80 7.45 5.74
N HIS A 47 -28.79 7.17 6.59
CA HIS A 47 -30.01 6.45 6.26
C HIS A 47 -31.24 7.37 6.15
N GLY A 48 -31.04 8.66 5.90
CA GLY A 48 -32.12 9.60 5.56
C GLY A 48 -32.87 10.17 6.77
N TRP A 49 -32.34 9.99 7.98
CA TRP A 49 -32.87 10.67 9.15
C TRP A 49 -32.37 12.11 9.22
N SER A 50 -33.10 12.93 9.96
CA SER A 50 -32.72 14.32 10.23
C SER A 50 -33.02 14.67 11.67
N GLY A 51 -32.19 15.49 12.29
CA GLY A 51 -32.32 15.80 13.72
C GLY A 51 -31.88 17.19 14.12
N VAL A 52 -31.73 17.34 15.43
CA VAL A 52 -31.19 18.54 16.08
C VAL A 52 -29.92 18.15 16.82
N HIS A 53 -28.87 18.93 16.62
CA HIS A 53 -27.67 18.86 17.43
C HIS A 53 -27.56 20.10 18.30
N VAL A 54 -27.20 19.91 19.56
CA VAL A 54 -26.84 20.98 20.46
C VAL A 54 -25.35 20.87 20.80
N GLU A 55 -24.59 21.89 20.42
CA GLU A 55 -23.13 21.91 20.56
C GLU A 55 -22.62 23.34 20.84
N PRO A 56 -22.24 23.66 22.09
CA PRO A 56 -21.77 24.99 22.50
C PRO A 56 -20.50 25.47 21.80
N THR A 57 -19.55 24.58 21.52
CA THR A 57 -18.23 24.94 20.99
C THR A 57 -18.32 25.30 19.51
N GLN A 58 -17.92 26.53 19.17
CA GLN A 58 -17.99 27.07 17.82
C GLN A 58 -17.39 26.13 16.78
N GLN A 59 -16.17 25.63 17.05
CA GLN A 59 -15.45 24.71 16.15
C GLN A 59 -16.27 23.46 15.80
N TYR A 60 -16.90 22.83 16.79
CA TYR A 60 -17.70 21.62 16.57
C TYR A 60 -19.05 21.94 15.94
N SER A 61 -19.71 23.03 16.35
CA SER A 61 -20.95 23.49 15.71
C SER A 61 -20.74 23.80 14.22
N ASP A 62 -19.61 24.38 13.81
CA ASP A 62 -19.29 24.65 12.40
C ASP A 62 -19.02 23.37 11.62
N LYS A 63 -18.29 22.42 12.21
CA LYS A 63 -18.10 21.08 11.63
C LYS A 63 -19.43 20.38 11.40
N LEU A 64 -20.33 20.40 12.39
CA LEU A 64 -21.67 19.82 12.30
C LEU A 64 -22.48 20.48 11.19
N ARG A 65 -22.53 21.81 11.12
CA ARG A 65 -23.25 22.55 10.05
C ARG A 65 -22.74 22.17 8.66
N HIS A 66 -21.43 21.99 8.51
CA HIS A 66 -20.82 21.59 7.25
C HIS A 66 -21.15 20.14 6.87
N ALA A 67 -21.10 19.22 7.85
CA ALA A 67 -21.28 17.79 7.64
C ALA A 67 -22.76 17.33 7.64
N ARG A 68 -23.68 18.15 8.16
CA ARG A 68 -25.10 17.85 8.35
C ARG A 68 -26.01 18.99 7.84
N PRO A 69 -25.99 19.30 6.53
CA PRO A 69 -26.77 20.41 5.97
C PRO A 69 -28.30 20.26 6.11
N SER A 70 -28.79 19.06 6.43
CA SER A 70 -30.22 18.79 6.64
C SER A 70 -30.64 18.82 8.11
N ASP A 71 -29.70 18.88 9.04
CA ASP A 71 -29.97 18.94 10.48
C ASP A 71 -29.99 20.39 10.99
N PHE A 72 -30.66 20.60 12.12
CA PHE A 72 -30.60 21.87 12.83
C PHE A 72 -29.46 21.86 13.85
N ILE A 73 -28.57 22.85 13.80
CA ILE A 73 -27.41 22.94 14.69
C ILE A 73 -27.55 24.16 15.61
N GLU A 74 -27.73 23.91 16.90
CA GLU A 74 -27.93 24.91 17.94
C GLU A 74 -26.65 25.06 18.76
N GLN A 75 -26.04 26.24 18.66
CA GLN A 75 -24.79 26.55 19.35
C GLN A 75 -25.07 27.26 20.67
N LEU A 76 -25.57 26.48 21.63
CA LEU A 76 -26.02 26.94 22.94
C LEU A 76 -25.92 25.79 23.96
N VAL A 77 -26.18 26.07 25.22
CA VAL A 77 -26.25 25.07 26.30
C VAL A 77 -27.72 24.84 26.67
N ILE A 78 -28.07 23.58 26.98
CA ILE A 78 -29.37 23.25 27.57
C ILE A 78 -29.27 23.23 29.09
N GLY A 79 -30.19 23.88 29.78
CA GLY A 79 -30.25 23.84 31.23
C GLY A 79 -31.29 24.76 31.84
N ASN A 80 -31.29 24.80 33.17
CA ASN A 80 -32.13 25.73 33.93
C ASN A 80 -31.57 27.15 33.89
N GLY A 81 -32.34 28.10 33.35
CA GLY A 81 -32.00 29.52 33.39
C GLY A 81 -32.41 30.27 32.13
N HIS A 82 -32.10 31.56 32.12
CA HIS A 82 -32.23 32.44 30.95
C HIS A 82 -30.97 33.29 30.82
N GLY A 83 -30.57 33.61 29.59
CA GLY A 83 -29.43 34.47 29.31
C GLY A 83 -28.19 33.68 28.93
N SER A 84 -27.07 33.94 29.59
CA SER A 84 -25.78 33.27 29.31
C SER A 84 -25.14 32.71 30.56
N LEU A 85 -24.41 31.61 30.41
CA LEU A 85 -23.59 31.00 31.44
C LEU A 85 -22.13 30.89 31.01
N THR A 86 -21.24 30.69 31.97
CA THR A 86 -19.83 30.39 31.71
C THR A 86 -19.70 28.94 31.30
N PHE A 87 -19.21 28.70 30.08
CA PHE A 87 -18.85 27.39 29.57
C PHE A 87 -17.34 27.21 29.61
N TYR A 88 -16.90 25.99 29.93
CA TYR A 88 -15.49 25.63 30.09
C TYR A 88 -15.13 24.58 29.05
N GLU A 89 -14.23 24.91 28.14
CA GLU A 89 -13.71 24.00 27.13
C GLU A 89 -12.26 23.62 27.46
N PHE A 90 -11.90 22.36 27.28
CA PHE A 90 -10.54 21.85 27.47
C PHE A 90 -9.97 21.39 26.11
N PRO A 91 -9.21 22.26 25.42
CA PRO A 91 -8.72 21.97 24.07
C PRO A 91 -7.96 20.65 23.99
N ASP A 92 -8.04 20.00 22.83
CA ASP A 92 -7.36 18.74 22.49
C ASP A 92 -7.79 17.50 23.31
N THR A 93 -8.80 17.63 24.19
CA THR A 93 -9.29 16.51 25.01
C THR A 93 -10.67 15.99 24.62
N GLY A 94 -11.48 16.83 23.96
CA GLY A 94 -12.91 16.57 23.77
C GLY A 94 -13.78 16.97 24.97
N LEU A 95 -13.18 17.24 26.13
CA LEU A 95 -13.91 17.57 27.36
C LEU A 95 -14.39 19.02 27.34
N SER A 96 -15.63 19.23 27.73
CA SER A 96 -16.21 20.55 27.94
C SER A 96 -17.36 20.47 28.94
N THR A 97 -17.64 21.51 29.71
CA THR A 97 -18.71 21.47 30.72
C THR A 97 -19.26 22.85 31.04
N ALA A 98 -20.52 22.89 31.46
CA ALA A 98 -21.16 24.06 32.07
C ALA A 98 -21.15 24.02 33.61
N ASP A 99 -20.64 22.93 34.22
CA ASP A 99 -20.52 22.80 35.68
C ASP A 99 -19.16 23.34 36.18
N PRO A 100 -19.14 24.42 36.99
CA PRO A 100 -17.91 24.98 37.54
C PRO A 100 -17.09 24.01 38.41
N GLU A 101 -17.74 23.06 39.11
CA GLU A 101 -17.04 22.09 39.96
C GLU A 101 -16.37 21.00 39.13
N VAL A 102 -17.03 20.53 38.06
CA VAL A 102 -16.40 19.63 37.07
C VAL A 102 -15.22 20.33 36.41
N ALA A 103 -15.40 21.59 35.99
CA ALA A 103 -14.31 22.36 35.40
C ALA A 103 -13.11 22.49 36.36
N LYS A 104 -13.37 22.80 37.63
CA LYS A 104 -12.33 22.89 38.66
C LYS A 104 -11.61 21.56 38.90
N HIS A 105 -12.33 20.44 38.82
CA HIS A 105 -11.73 19.10 38.92
C HIS A 105 -10.76 18.83 37.77
N HIS A 106 -11.14 19.11 36.52
CA HIS A 106 -10.25 18.99 35.37
C HIS A 106 -9.04 19.92 35.47
N GLN A 107 -9.24 21.16 35.91
CA GLN A 107 -8.13 22.10 36.13
C GLN A 107 -7.15 21.57 37.20
N SER A 108 -7.65 20.95 38.27
CA SER A 108 -6.81 20.32 39.29
C SER A 108 -6.02 19.10 38.78
N SER A 109 -6.50 18.48 37.70
CA SER A 109 -5.86 17.37 37.00
C SER A 109 -4.85 17.82 35.93
N GLY A 110 -4.61 19.13 35.81
CA GLY A 110 -3.61 19.71 34.91
C GLY A 110 -4.15 20.21 33.56
N PHE A 111 -5.46 20.15 33.34
CA PHE A 111 -6.06 20.67 32.10
C PHE A 111 -6.24 22.20 32.15
N ILE A 112 -6.10 22.86 31.00
CA ILE A 112 -6.28 24.30 30.88
C ILE A 112 -7.67 24.57 30.28
N ALA A 113 -8.51 25.30 31.02
CA ALA A 113 -9.85 25.66 30.58
C ALA A 113 -9.85 26.98 29.79
N ILE A 114 -10.46 26.99 28.61
CA ILE A 114 -10.91 28.19 27.92
C ILE A 114 -12.34 28.49 28.39
N ARG A 115 -12.61 29.75 28.75
CA ARG A 115 -13.92 30.18 29.24
C ARG A 115 -14.64 31.02 28.19
N THR A 116 -15.88 30.67 27.90
CA THR A 116 -16.73 31.41 26.96
C THR A 116 -18.11 31.65 27.58
N GLN A 117 -18.73 32.78 27.25
CA GLN A 117 -20.14 32.99 27.58
C GLN A 117 -20.98 32.37 26.49
N VAL A 118 -21.88 31.46 26.86
CA VAL A 118 -22.76 30.75 25.94
C VAL A 118 -24.21 30.94 26.36
N GLU A 119 -25.10 31.12 25.39
CA GLU A 119 -26.55 31.20 25.64
C GLU A 119 -27.06 29.91 26.28
N VAL A 120 -27.99 30.03 27.24
CA VAL A 120 -28.68 28.90 27.87
C VAL A 120 -30.17 28.95 27.57
N VAL A 121 -30.71 27.82 27.12
CA VAL A 121 -32.15 27.61 26.90
C VAL A 121 -32.63 26.33 27.59
N SER A 122 -33.93 26.21 27.79
CA SER A 122 -34.50 25.00 28.40
C SER A 122 -34.64 23.86 27.38
N LEU A 123 -34.67 22.63 27.87
CA LEU A 123 -34.99 21.46 27.04
C LEU A 123 -36.41 21.56 26.47
N ASP A 124 -37.35 22.13 27.23
CA ASP A 124 -38.70 22.46 26.73
C ASP A 124 -38.64 23.29 25.43
N PHE A 125 -37.79 24.32 25.39
CA PHE A 125 -37.67 25.18 24.22
C PHE A 125 -37.20 24.40 23.00
N ILE A 126 -36.15 23.59 23.11
CA ILE A 126 -35.64 22.80 21.97
C ILE A 126 -36.66 21.77 21.49
N LEU A 127 -37.34 21.08 22.42
CA LEU A 127 -38.35 20.09 22.08
C LEU A 127 -39.53 20.71 21.31
N ASP A 128 -39.93 21.94 21.66
CA ASP A 128 -41.08 22.62 21.06
C ASP A 128 -40.72 23.45 19.81
N LYS A 129 -39.45 23.86 19.65
CA LYS A 129 -39.00 24.82 18.62
C LYS A 129 -39.29 24.39 17.18
N TYR A 130 -39.08 23.13 16.86
CA TYR A 130 -39.13 22.64 15.46
C TYR A 130 -40.44 21.94 15.09
N GLY A 131 -41.36 21.77 16.05
CA GLY A 131 -42.65 21.13 15.81
C GLY A 131 -42.55 19.67 15.34
N PHE A 132 -41.50 18.94 15.74
CA PHE A 132 -41.39 17.52 15.43
C PHE A 132 -42.57 16.77 16.04
N LYS A 133 -43.29 16.00 15.20
CA LYS A 133 -44.39 15.14 15.66
C LYS A 133 -43.89 13.95 16.48
N THR A 134 -42.67 13.51 16.20
CA THR A 134 -42.08 12.30 16.76
C THR A 134 -40.58 12.49 16.87
N VAL A 135 -40.04 12.27 18.06
CA VAL A 135 -38.60 12.16 18.30
C VAL A 135 -38.35 10.71 18.70
N HIS A 136 -37.52 10.00 17.96
CA HIS A 136 -37.31 8.56 18.19
C HIS A 136 -36.29 8.35 19.30
N TRP A 137 -35.23 9.15 19.32
CA TRP A 137 -34.28 9.14 20.41
C TRP A 137 -33.72 10.51 20.76
N LEU A 138 -33.37 10.68 22.03
CA LEU A 138 -32.70 11.86 22.58
C LEU A 138 -31.46 11.42 23.37
N LYS A 139 -30.27 11.91 22.96
CA LYS A 139 -29.02 11.75 23.71
C LYS A 139 -28.76 12.99 24.58
N ILE A 140 -28.33 12.77 25.82
CA ILE A 140 -27.85 13.80 26.74
C ILE A 140 -26.49 13.37 27.27
N ASP A 141 -25.46 14.10 26.88
CA ASP A 141 -24.07 13.86 27.24
C ASP A 141 -23.39 15.24 27.36
N VAL A 142 -23.41 15.80 28.56
CA VAL A 142 -23.02 17.20 28.78
C VAL A 142 -22.03 17.31 29.94
N GLU A 143 -21.28 16.23 30.17
CA GLU A 143 -20.15 16.13 31.08
C GLU A 143 -20.48 16.68 32.48
N GLY A 144 -21.48 16.08 33.12
CA GLY A 144 -21.89 16.38 34.49
C GLY A 144 -23.03 17.39 34.63
N PHE A 145 -23.52 17.97 33.52
CA PHE A 145 -24.62 18.94 33.53
C PHE A 145 -26.01 18.31 33.25
N GLU A 146 -26.11 16.98 33.21
CA GLU A 146 -27.31 16.22 32.78
C GLU A 146 -28.52 16.55 33.65
N LYS A 147 -28.31 16.72 34.95
CA LYS A 147 -29.39 17.09 35.88
C LYS A 147 -30.03 18.43 35.52
N SER A 148 -29.23 19.45 35.18
CA SER A 148 -29.73 20.77 34.80
C SER A 148 -30.54 20.71 33.50
N VAL A 149 -30.08 19.91 32.54
CA VAL A 149 -30.81 19.63 31.30
C VAL A 149 -32.19 19.02 31.62
N LEU A 150 -32.24 17.96 32.43
CA LEU A 150 -33.47 17.25 32.78
C LEU A 150 -34.45 18.10 33.61
N GLU A 151 -33.96 18.92 34.55
CA GLU A 151 -34.81 19.83 35.33
C GLU A 151 -35.43 20.96 34.49
N SER A 152 -34.85 21.23 33.30
CA SER A 152 -35.38 22.21 32.34
C SER A 152 -36.45 21.63 31.41
N TRP A 153 -36.78 20.33 31.53
CA TRP A 153 -37.88 19.68 30.83
C TRP A 153 -39.14 19.66 31.71
N ARG A 154 -39.93 20.72 31.67
CA ARG A 154 -41.05 20.94 32.59
C ARG A 154 -42.38 20.79 31.89
N THR A 155 -42.61 21.57 30.84
CA THR A 155 -43.93 21.76 30.22
C THR A 155 -44.08 21.15 28.84
N SER A 156 -43.00 20.85 28.11
CA SER A 156 -43.11 20.27 26.77
C SER A 156 -43.82 18.92 26.84
N ALA A 157 -44.72 18.70 25.88
CA ALA A 157 -45.46 17.45 25.72
C ALA A 157 -44.69 16.40 24.90
N VAL A 158 -43.62 16.80 24.21
CA VAL A 158 -42.83 15.88 23.38
C VAL A 158 -42.14 14.86 24.28
N ARG A 159 -42.25 13.57 23.95
CA ARG A 159 -41.61 12.46 24.66
C ARG A 159 -40.82 11.63 23.64
N PRO A 160 -39.49 11.79 23.56
CA PRO A 160 -38.65 10.91 22.75
C PRO A 160 -38.88 9.44 23.11
N TRP A 161 -38.89 8.52 22.14
CA TRP A 161 -39.21 7.12 22.46
C TRP A 161 -38.13 6.47 23.32
N VAL A 162 -36.86 6.75 23.01
CA VAL A 162 -35.69 6.29 23.76
C VAL A 162 -34.87 7.48 24.25
N LEU A 163 -34.42 7.43 25.50
CA LEU A 163 -33.41 8.35 26.03
C LEU A 163 -32.08 7.62 26.19
N ILE A 164 -30.99 8.27 25.84
CA ILE A 164 -29.62 7.85 26.14
C ILE A 164 -29.00 8.95 26.98
N ILE A 165 -28.63 8.66 28.22
CA ILE A 165 -28.12 9.67 29.14
C ILE A 165 -26.81 9.18 29.72
N GLU A 166 -25.73 9.95 29.56
CA GLU A 166 -24.46 9.65 30.20
C GLU A 166 -24.67 9.63 31.72
N SER A 167 -24.18 8.57 32.37
CA SER A 167 -24.58 8.25 33.74
C SER A 167 -23.40 7.93 34.65
N THR A 168 -22.20 8.32 34.24
CA THR A 168 -20.99 8.28 35.06
C THR A 168 -20.46 9.68 35.31
N ARG A 169 -19.57 9.83 36.29
CA ARG A 169 -18.79 11.06 36.44
C ARG A 169 -17.75 11.15 35.32
N PRO A 170 -17.40 12.36 34.86
CA PRO A 170 -16.37 12.54 33.84
C PRO A 170 -15.10 11.75 34.14
N LEU A 171 -14.62 10.99 33.15
CA LEU A 171 -13.43 10.14 33.23
C LEU A 171 -13.43 9.09 34.38
N SER A 172 -14.62 8.62 34.79
CA SER A 172 -14.77 7.68 35.91
C SER A 172 -15.82 6.60 35.63
N GLN A 173 -15.77 5.48 36.35
CA GLN A 173 -16.82 4.45 36.35
C GLN A 173 -17.86 4.68 37.46
N GLN A 174 -17.71 5.74 38.25
CA GLN A 174 -18.64 6.08 39.31
C GLN A 174 -19.94 6.60 38.69
N GLN A 175 -21.05 5.90 38.92
CA GLN A 175 -22.35 6.30 38.41
C GLN A 175 -22.87 7.60 39.06
N SER A 176 -23.59 8.43 38.29
CA SER A 176 -24.09 9.76 38.64
C SER A 176 -25.64 9.89 38.56
N HIS A 177 -26.33 8.84 38.08
CA HIS A 177 -27.77 8.84 37.82
C HIS A 177 -28.67 9.10 39.03
N ASP A 178 -28.25 8.73 40.24
CA ASP A 178 -29.04 8.91 41.47
C ASP A 178 -29.55 10.36 41.64
N SER A 179 -28.79 11.32 41.11
CA SER A 179 -29.08 12.75 41.20
C SER A 179 -30.22 13.24 40.30
N TRP A 180 -30.56 12.49 39.24
CA TRP A 180 -31.49 12.92 38.19
C TRP A 180 -32.48 11.85 37.70
N GLU A 181 -32.28 10.56 37.98
CA GLU A 181 -33.08 9.46 37.42
C GLU A 181 -34.58 9.56 37.78
N SER A 182 -34.90 10.05 38.98
CA SER A 182 -36.29 10.32 39.37
C SER A 182 -37.01 11.29 38.42
N LEU A 183 -36.29 12.26 37.82
CA LEU A 183 -36.85 13.18 36.83
C LEU A 183 -37.28 12.44 35.56
N VAL A 184 -36.49 11.45 35.14
CA VAL A 184 -36.77 10.61 33.97
C VAL A 184 -37.97 9.71 34.24
N PHE A 185 -38.03 9.05 35.40
CA PHE A 185 -39.18 8.22 35.78
C PHE A 185 -40.48 9.02 35.90
N ASN A 186 -40.42 10.24 36.45
CA ASN A 186 -41.59 11.13 36.53
C ASN A 186 -42.13 11.57 35.16
N LYS A 187 -41.35 11.38 34.08
CA LYS A 187 -41.77 11.63 32.70
C LYS A 187 -42.35 10.41 31.99
N GLY A 188 -42.50 9.27 32.68
CA GLY A 188 -43.09 8.05 32.13
C GLY A 188 -42.08 7.13 31.46
N TYR A 189 -40.78 7.29 31.75
CA TYR A 189 -39.74 6.40 31.23
C TYR A 189 -39.46 5.25 32.19
N CYS A 190 -39.04 4.12 31.64
CA CYS A 190 -38.51 3.00 32.39
C CYS A 190 -37.04 2.74 32.01
N PHE A 191 -36.26 2.24 32.96
CA PHE A 191 -34.88 1.84 32.71
C PHE A 191 -34.85 0.59 31.81
N ALA A 192 -34.04 0.64 30.75
CA ALA A 192 -33.92 -0.44 29.77
C ALA A 192 -32.56 -1.13 29.82
N TYR A 193 -31.46 -0.35 29.80
CA TYR A 193 -30.12 -0.90 29.69
C TYR A 193 -29.05 0.07 30.21
N PHE A 194 -27.94 -0.47 30.70
CA PHE A 194 -26.74 0.30 31.08
C PHE A 194 -25.53 -0.35 30.42
N ASP A 195 -24.81 0.41 29.60
CA ASP A 195 -23.69 -0.08 28.79
C ASP A 195 -22.31 0.06 29.48
N GLY A 196 -22.30 0.53 30.73
CA GLY A 196 -21.09 0.87 31.47
C GLY A 196 -20.77 2.38 31.52
N LEU A 197 -21.41 3.18 30.67
CA LEU A 197 -21.25 4.64 30.53
C LEU A 197 -22.62 5.33 30.49
N ASN A 198 -23.46 4.96 29.53
CA ASN A 198 -24.78 5.48 29.27
C ASN A 198 -25.88 4.59 29.82
N ARG A 199 -26.96 5.24 30.27
CA ARG A 199 -28.24 4.58 30.56
C ARG A 199 -29.25 4.84 29.47
N PHE A 200 -29.91 3.77 29.06
CA PHE A 200 -31.00 3.77 28.11
C PHE A 200 -32.32 3.67 28.85
N TYR A 201 -33.27 4.52 28.47
CA TYR A 201 -34.62 4.50 28.98
C TYR A 201 -35.63 4.48 27.84
N VAL A 202 -36.76 3.80 28.05
CA VAL A 202 -37.84 3.68 27.06
C VAL A 202 -39.11 4.29 27.64
N HIS A 203 -39.79 5.13 26.86
CA HIS A 203 -41.06 5.73 27.28
C HIS A 203 -42.17 4.66 27.39
N GLN A 204 -43.10 4.83 28.32
CA GLN A 204 -44.21 3.90 28.58
C GLN A 204 -45.11 3.59 27.40
N ASP A 205 -45.23 4.53 26.46
CA ASP A 205 -46.01 4.34 25.24
C ASP A 205 -45.32 3.39 24.23
N HIS A 206 -44.06 3.01 24.48
CA HIS A 206 -43.20 2.23 23.60
C HIS A 206 -42.50 1.07 24.32
N TYR A 207 -43.13 0.49 25.36
CA TYR A 207 -42.55 -0.64 26.10
C TYR A 207 -42.29 -1.89 25.24
N ASP A 208 -42.92 -2.00 24.06
CA ASP A 208 -42.57 -3.01 23.06
C ASP A 208 -41.10 -2.93 22.62
N LEU A 209 -40.45 -1.77 22.78
CA LEU A 209 -39.04 -1.59 22.44
C LEU A 209 -38.08 -2.16 23.49
N LEU A 210 -38.54 -2.50 24.70
CA LEU A 210 -37.68 -2.99 25.79
C LEU A 210 -36.97 -4.31 25.43
N ASP A 211 -37.62 -5.16 24.64
CA ASP A 211 -37.06 -6.46 24.27
C ASP A 211 -35.74 -6.34 23.48
N PHE A 212 -35.53 -5.23 22.77
CA PHE A 212 -34.29 -4.96 22.03
C PHE A 212 -33.09 -4.63 22.94
N PHE A 213 -33.34 -4.27 24.20
CA PHE A 213 -32.33 -3.88 25.18
C PHE A 213 -31.88 -5.02 26.10
N THR A 214 -32.41 -6.22 25.91
CA THR A 214 -32.12 -7.41 26.75
C THR A 214 -30.69 -7.92 26.67
N THR A 215 -29.96 -7.56 25.61
CA THR A 215 -28.57 -7.99 25.39
C THR A 215 -27.70 -6.82 24.91
N PRO A 216 -26.40 -6.80 25.25
CA PRO A 216 -25.47 -5.81 24.70
C PRO A 216 -25.33 -5.95 23.17
N PRO A 217 -24.76 -4.96 22.46
CA PRO A 217 -24.30 -5.12 21.09
C PRO A 217 -23.45 -6.37 20.92
N ASN A 218 -23.76 -7.18 19.91
CA ASN A 218 -23.17 -8.49 19.73
C ASN A 218 -23.13 -8.89 18.24
N ILE A 219 -22.67 -10.11 17.98
CA ILE A 219 -22.44 -10.62 16.61
C ILE A 219 -23.70 -10.62 15.73
N PHE A 220 -24.89 -10.61 16.31
CA PHE A 220 -26.16 -10.62 15.58
C PHE A 220 -26.57 -9.25 15.06
N ASP A 221 -25.89 -8.17 15.48
CA ASP A 221 -26.15 -6.81 14.99
C ASP A 221 -25.48 -6.52 13.64
N GLY A 222 -24.49 -7.34 13.24
CA GLY A 222 -23.90 -7.27 11.90
C GLY A 222 -23.19 -5.95 11.58
N PHE A 223 -22.68 -5.25 12.60
CA PHE A 223 -21.96 -3.99 12.43
C PHE A 223 -20.46 -4.18 12.23
N VAL A 224 -19.83 -3.16 11.63
CA VAL A 224 -18.39 -3.00 11.50
C VAL A 224 -17.98 -1.67 12.12
N LEU A 225 -16.72 -1.54 12.51
CA LEU A 225 -16.19 -0.30 13.08
C LEU A 225 -15.79 0.67 11.96
N SER A 226 -16.17 1.94 12.08
CA SER A 226 -15.79 3.01 11.14
C SER A 226 -14.28 3.24 11.07
N GLY A 227 -13.58 3.00 12.19
CA GLY A 227 -12.19 3.38 12.38
C GLY A 227 -11.97 4.86 12.73
N THR A 228 -13.05 5.59 13.05
CA THR A 228 -12.99 6.98 13.54
C THR A 228 -13.33 7.10 15.02
N ALA A 229 -13.99 6.09 15.60
CA ALA A 229 -14.33 6.06 17.02
C ALA A 229 -13.08 5.94 17.91
N SER A 230 -13.13 6.55 19.09
CA SER A 230 -12.03 6.59 20.07
C SER A 230 -11.82 5.26 20.84
N HIS A 231 -12.56 4.22 20.48
CA HIS A 231 -12.54 2.90 21.13
C HIS A 231 -11.15 2.22 21.17
N PRO A 232 -10.78 1.58 22.31
CA PRO A 232 -9.52 0.82 22.43
C PRO A 232 -9.39 -0.34 21.43
N PHE A 233 -10.49 -0.98 21.03
CA PHE A 233 -10.49 -2.13 20.12
C PHE A 233 -9.88 -1.79 18.75
N TYR A 234 -9.96 -0.53 18.33
CA TYR A 234 -9.47 -0.09 17.03
C TYR A 234 -7.97 0.23 17.00
N GLN A 235 -7.34 0.57 18.13
CA GLN A 235 -5.93 1.02 18.18
C GLN A 235 -4.95 0.02 17.55
N ARG A 236 -5.21 -1.29 17.68
CA ARG A 236 -4.34 -2.31 17.06
C ARG A 236 -4.54 -2.43 15.55
N PHE A 237 -5.77 -2.22 15.07
CA PHE A 237 -6.09 -2.28 13.65
C PHE A 237 -5.59 -1.03 12.92
N SER A 238 -5.79 0.16 13.49
CA SER A 238 -5.25 1.41 12.96
C SER A 238 -3.72 1.36 12.85
N LEU A 239 -3.05 0.86 13.89
CA LEU A 239 -1.60 0.70 13.87
C LEU A 239 -1.13 -0.25 12.75
N LYS A 240 -1.83 -1.38 12.55
CA LYS A 240 -1.50 -2.31 11.46
C LYS A 240 -1.75 -1.68 10.09
N ALA A 241 -2.83 -0.94 9.92
CA ALA A 241 -3.14 -0.23 8.68
C ALA A 241 -2.06 0.82 8.35
N GLN A 242 -1.69 1.65 9.32
CA GLN A 242 -0.60 2.63 9.19
C GLN A 242 0.74 1.96 8.87
N GLN A 243 1.07 0.83 9.51
CA GLN A 243 2.27 0.07 9.20
C GLN A 243 2.25 -0.49 7.78
N ALA A 244 1.10 -0.96 7.30
CA ALA A 244 0.94 -1.46 5.94
C ALA A 244 1.09 -0.32 4.92
N GLU A 245 0.49 0.84 5.19
CA GLU A 245 0.60 2.04 4.35
C GLU A 245 2.04 2.56 4.29
N ALA A 246 2.72 2.65 5.44
CA ALA A 246 4.14 3.03 5.49
C ALA A 246 5.03 2.06 4.72
N LYS A 247 4.75 0.75 4.79
CA LYS A 247 5.45 -0.27 3.98
C LYS A 247 5.18 -0.11 2.49
N ALA A 248 3.94 0.20 2.10
CA ALA A 248 3.57 0.45 0.71
C ALA A 248 4.29 1.68 0.16
N GLN A 249 4.27 2.80 0.89
CA GLN A 249 5.01 4.02 0.53
C GLN A 249 6.51 3.77 0.44
N GLN A 250 7.09 2.99 1.36
CA GLN A 250 8.50 2.63 1.30
C GLN A 250 8.83 1.75 0.09
N ALA A 251 7.95 0.80 -0.26
CA ALA A 251 8.11 -0.04 -1.43
C ALA A 251 8.01 0.78 -2.72
N GLU A 252 7.08 1.72 -2.79
CA GLU A 252 6.94 2.65 -3.91
C GLU A 252 8.19 3.54 -4.08
N ALA A 253 8.69 4.13 -2.99
CA ALA A 253 9.91 4.92 -3.02
C ALA A 253 11.13 4.10 -3.47
N LYS A 254 11.24 2.83 -3.04
CA LYS A 254 12.29 1.91 -3.51
C LYS A 254 12.13 1.56 -4.99
N ALA A 255 10.91 1.38 -5.48
CA ALA A 255 10.64 1.11 -6.88
C ALA A 255 11.02 2.30 -7.76
N GLN A 256 10.61 3.52 -7.38
CA GLN A 256 11.00 4.75 -8.06
C GLN A 256 12.52 4.95 -8.07
N GLN A 257 13.19 4.65 -6.95
CA GLN A 257 14.65 4.73 -6.88
C GLN A 257 15.33 3.69 -7.78
N ALA A 258 14.80 2.46 -7.84
CA ALA A 258 15.30 1.42 -8.71
C ALA A 258 15.12 1.78 -10.19
N GLU A 259 13.97 2.35 -10.55
CA GLU A 259 13.69 2.84 -11.90
C GLU A 259 14.64 3.98 -12.29
N ALA A 260 14.84 4.97 -11.42
CA ALA A 260 15.79 6.05 -11.68
C ALA A 260 17.23 5.53 -11.86
N LYS A 261 17.64 4.53 -11.07
CA LYS A 261 18.95 3.86 -11.25
C LYS A 261 19.03 3.09 -12.57
N ALA A 262 17.95 2.42 -12.98
CA ALA A 262 17.89 1.71 -14.25
C ALA A 262 17.99 2.68 -15.44
N GLN A 263 17.23 3.77 -15.42
CA GLN A 263 17.32 4.83 -16.45
C GLN A 263 18.72 5.46 -16.49
N GLN A 264 19.34 5.71 -15.33
CA GLN A 264 20.71 6.22 -15.29
C GLN A 264 21.73 5.22 -15.85
N ALA A 265 21.57 3.93 -15.55
CA ALA A 265 22.42 2.88 -16.08
C ALA A 265 22.26 2.74 -17.60
N GLU A 266 21.04 2.82 -18.10
CA GLU A 266 20.73 2.81 -19.53
C GLU A 266 21.36 4.02 -20.24
N ALA A 267 21.19 5.22 -19.71
CA ALA A 267 21.82 6.43 -20.25
C ALA A 267 23.36 6.33 -20.29
N LYS A 268 23.96 5.76 -19.23
CA LYS A 268 25.42 5.50 -19.21
C LYS A 268 25.83 4.45 -20.24
N ALA A 269 25.04 3.40 -20.43
CA ALA A 269 25.30 2.36 -21.43
C ALA A 269 25.23 2.93 -22.85
N GLN A 270 24.18 3.70 -23.17
CA GLN A 270 24.03 4.40 -24.45
C GLN A 270 25.20 5.38 -24.69
N GLN A 271 25.61 6.13 -23.66
CA GLN A 271 26.77 7.03 -23.77
C GLN A 271 28.08 6.26 -24.02
N ALA A 272 28.28 5.12 -23.37
CA ALA A 272 29.45 4.28 -23.58
C ALA A 272 29.48 3.68 -24.99
N GLU A 273 28.33 3.22 -25.49
CA GLU A 273 28.17 2.72 -26.86
C GLU A 273 28.46 3.80 -27.90
N ALA A 274 27.91 5.01 -27.72
CA ALA A 274 28.19 6.14 -28.61
C ALA A 274 29.69 6.51 -28.62
N LYS A 275 30.36 6.47 -27.46
CA LYS A 275 31.82 6.68 -27.36
C LYS A 275 32.61 5.58 -28.05
N ALA A 276 32.19 4.32 -27.91
CA ALA A 276 32.81 3.19 -28.58
C ALA A 276 32.69 3.32 -30.11
N GLN A 277 31.49 3.60 -30.61
CA GLN A 277 31.25 3.82 -32.04
C GLN A 277 32.08 4.99 -32.58
N HIS A 278 32.18 6.09 -31.84
CA HIS A 278 33.03 7.23 -32.22
C HIS A 278 34.51 6.87 -32.27
N ALA A 279 35.00 6.08 -31.31
CA ALA A 279 36.37 5.59 -31.30
C ALA A 279 36.64 4.66 -32.48
N GLU A 280 35.71 3.76 -32.80
CA GLU A 280 35.79 2.89 -33.98
C GLU A 280 35.81 3.69 -35.28
N ASN A 281 34.94 4.70 -35.43
CA ASN A 281 34.93 5.58 -36.59
C ASN A 281 36.29 6.31 -36.74
N LYS A 282 36.83 6.87 -35.64
CA LYS A 282 38.17 7.47 -35.65
C LYS A 282 39.27 6.49 -36.03
N LEU A 283 39.21 5.25 -35.53
CA LEU A 283 40.17 4.21 -35.90
C LEU A 283 40.07 3.92 -37.40
N CYS A 284 38.86 3.76 -37.95
CA CYS A 284 38.62 3.61 -39.37
C CYS A 284 39.22 4.78 -40.17
N ASP A 285 38.97 6.03 -39.78
CA ASP A 285 39.54 7.21 -40.45
C ASP A 285 41.07 7.19 -40.45
N VAL A 286 41.68 6.83 -39.32
CA VAL A 286 43.13 6.64 -39.22
C VAL A 286 43.59 5.53 -40.16
N TYR A 287 42.92 4.37 -40.18
CA TYR A 287 43.25 3.23 -41.03
C TYR A 287 43.11 3.55 -42.53
N TYR A 288 42.12 4.35 -42.93
CA TYR A 288 41.86 4.75 -44.31
C TYR A 288 42.71 5.94 -44.79
N SER A 289 43.35 6.67 -43.88
CA SER A 289 44.20 7.80 -44.22
C SER A 289 45.37 7.42 -45.16
N ARG A 290 45.74 8.34 -46.06
CA ARG A 290 46.81 8.10 -47.06
C ARG A 290 48.15 7.78 -46.39
N SER A 291 48.50 8.48 -45.32
CA SER A 291 49.73 8.24 -44.55
C SER A 291 49.74 6.84 -43.92
N TRP A 292 48.61 6.37 -43.39
CA TRP A 292 48.51 5.04 -42.79
C TRP A 292 48.62 3.93 -43.84
N ARG A 293 47.97 4.09 -45.01
CA ARG A 293 48.05 3.12 -46.12
C ARG A 293 49.44 3.07 -46.76
N ILE A 294 50.11 4.21 -46.96
CA ILE A 294 51.46 4.28 -47.52
C ILE A 294 52.48 3.62 -46.57
N THR A 295 52.34 3.83 -45.26
CA THR A 295 53.25 3.25 -44.25
C THR A 295 52.85 1.84 -43.80
N ALA A 296 51.73 1.29 -44.27
CA ALA A 296 51.27 -0.06 -43.93
C ALA A 296 52.32 -1.16 -44.21
N PRO A 297 52.99 -1.21 -45.39
CA PRO A 297 54.03 -2.21 -45.63
C PRO A 297 55.24 -2.05 -44.69
N LEU A 298 55.67 -0.82 -44.42
CA LEU A 298 56.78 -0.54 -43.48
C LEU A 298 56.46 -0.99 -42.06
N ARG A 299 55.23 -0.75 -41.60
CA ARG A 299 54.79 -1.16 -40.25
C ARG A 299 54.54 -2.66 -40.14
N TRP A 300 54.06 -3.29 -41.21
CA TRP A 300 54.01 -4.74 -41.28
C TRP A 300 55.41 -5.34 -41.15
N VAL A 301 56.40 -4.81 -41.88
CA VAL A 301 57.81 -5.23 -41.77
C VAL A 301 58.35 -4.99 -40.36
N ALA A 302 58.15 -3.80 -39.78
CA ALA A 302 58.56 -3.50 -38.41
C ALA A 302 57.90 -4.43 -37.38
N TYR A 303 56.63 -4.77 -37.57
CA TYR A 303 55.91 -5.73 -36.75
C TYR A 303 56.45 -7.16 -36.94
N GLN A 304 56.78 -7.57 -38.17
CA GLN A 304 57.44 -8.87 -38.42
C GLN A 304 58.81 -8.91 -37.73
N LEU A 305 59.59 -7.83 -37.80
CA LEU A 305 60.90 -7.72 -37.15
C LEU A 305 60.77 -7.78 -35.63
N ARG A 306 59.75 -7.11 -35.05
CA ARG A 306 59.46 -7.19 -33.61
C ARG A 306 59.05 -8.60 -33.19
N LEU A 307 58.22 -9.28 -33.99
CA LEU A 307 57.86 -10.68 -33.76
C LEU A 307 59.03 -11.64 -33.94
N LEU A 308 59.92 -11.38 -34.91
CA LEU A 308 61.17 -12.15 -35.10
C LEU A 308 62.12 -12.00 -33.91
N ARG A 309 62.20 -10.79 -33.33
CA ARG A 309 62.98 -10.52 -32.10
C ARG A 309 62.38 -11.20 -30.87
N LYS A 310 61.05 -11.25 -30.74
CA LYS A 310 60.38 -11.89 -29.58
C LYS A 310 60.29 -13.41 -29.64
N CYS A 311 59.96 -13.97 -30.81
CA CYS A 311 59.65 -15.40 -30.95
C CYS A 311 60.80 -16.22 -31.57
N GLY A 312 61.88 -15.56 -32.00
CA GLY A 312 63.04 -16.18 -32.63
C GLY A 312 62.81 -16.58 -34.09
N VAL A 313 63.90 -16.58 -34.87
CA VAL A 313 63.87 -16.84 -36.32
C VAL A 313 63.30 -18.23 -36.61
N LYS A 314 63.66 -19.26 -35.83
CA LYS A 314 63.30 -20.67 -36.06
C LYS A 314 61.78 -20.92 -36.04
N VAL A 315 61.07 -20.37 -35.05
CA VAL A 315 59.61 -20.53 -34.90
C VAL A 315 58.86 -19.81 -36.02
N ARG A 316 59.36 -18.63 -36.41
CA ARG A 316 58.74 -17.80 -37.45
C ARG A 316 58.96 -18.34 -38.86
N SER A 317 60.15 -18.91 -39.15
CA SER A 317 60.43 -19.62 -40.40
C SER A 317 59.47 -20.80 -40.58
N ILE A 318 59.22 -21.57 -39.52
CA ILE A 318 58.28 -22.70 -39.53
C ILE A 318 56.85 -22.21 -39.77
N ALA A 319 56.42 -21.12 -39.14
CA ALA A 319 55.09 -20.54 -39.35
C ALA A 319 54.90 -19.99 -40.79
N LEU A 320 55.93 -19.37 -41.36
CA LEU A 320 55.91 -18.87 -42.75
C LEU A 320 55.89 -20.03 -43.75
N ILE A 321 56.71 -21.06 -43.53
CA ILE A 321 56.70 -22.30 -44.32
C ILE A 321 55.35 -23.00 -44.23
N ARG A 322 54.68 -23.02 -43.06
CA ARG A 322 53.32 -23.56 -42.93
C ARG A 322 52.29 -22.73 -43.70
N LYS A 323 52.37 -21.40 -43.64
CA LYS A 323 51.41 -20.48 -44.29
C LYS A 323 51.53 -20.47 -45.82
N ILE A 324 52.75 -20.55 -46.35
CA ILE A 324 52.99 -20.53 -47.80
C ILE A 324 53.02 -21.95 -48.37
N GLY A 325 53.60 -22.90 -47.63
CA GLY A 325 53.77 -24.29 -48.06
C GLY A 325 52.47 -24.98 -48.41
N GLY A 326 51.41 -24.81 -47.61
CA GLY A 326 50.11 -25.43 -47.90
C GLY A 326 49.46 -24.95 -49.22
N SER A 327 49.70 -23.70 -49.62
CA SER A 327 49.12 -23.10 -50.83
C SER A 327 49.97 -23.38 -52.08
N ALA A 328 51.30 -23.34 -51.95
CA ALA A 328 52.22 -23.68 -53.03
C ALA A 328 52.17 -25.18 -53.38
N VAL A 329 52.15 -26.05 -52.37
CA VAL A 329 52.04 -27.51 -52.54
C VAL A 329 50.72 -27.87 -53.23
N ARG A 330 49.60 -27.19 -52.92
CA ARG A 330 48.32 -27.38 -53.62
C ARG A 330 48.39 -27.02 -55.10
N ARG A 331 49.03 -25.91 -55.47
CA ARG A 331 49.20 -25.53 -56.88
C ARG A 331 50.09 -26.52 -57.65
N ILE A 332 51.16 -26.99 -57.02
CA ILE A 332 52.08 -27.97 -57.62
C ILE A 332 51.40 -29.33 -57.81
N PHE A 333 50.69 -29.85 -56.80
CA PHE A 333 49.95 -31.12 -56.94
C PHE A 333 48.79 -31.00 -57.94
N GLY A 334 48.08 -29.87 -57.99
CA GLY A 334 47.06 -29.60 -59.00
C GLY A 334 47.64 -29.61 -60.41
N PHE A 335 48.80 -28.97 -60.62
CA PHE A 335 49.50 -28.93 -61.90
C PHE A 335 50.03 -30.30 -62.35
N ILE A 336 50.58 -31.11 -61.42
CA ILE A 336 51.07 -32.46 -61.71
C ILE A 336 49.91 -33.42 -62.03
N ASN A 337 48.78 -33.33 -61.30
CA ASN A 337 47.61 -34.18 -61.57
C ASN A 337 46.88 -33.81 -62.87
N ALA A 338 46.93 -32.55 -63.31
CA ALA A 338 46.37 -32.13 -64.59
C ALA A 338 47.12 -32.67 -65.82
N ARG A 339 48.30 -33.29 -65.65
CA ARG A 339 49.15 -33.80 -66.74
C ARG A 339 49.53 -35.27 -66.53
N PRO A 340 48.86 -36.25 -67.19
CA PRO A 340 49.02 -37.68 -66.94
C PRO A 340 50.45 -38.23 -67.13
N THR A 341 51.16 -37.72 -68.15
CA THR A 341 52.54 -38.14 -68.48
C THR A 341 53.56 -37.71 -67.42
N LEU A 342 53.38 -36.52 -66.83
CA LEU A 342 54.21 -36.03 -65.72
C LEU A 342 53.93 -36.80 -64.44
N ARG A 343 52.66 -37.12 -64.16
CA ARG A 343 52.28 -37.95 -63.01
C ARG A 343 52.98 -39.31 -63.05
N HIS A 344 53.00 -39.97 -64.21
CA HIS A 344 53.66 -41.27 -64.35
C HIS A 344 55.18 -41.17 -64.13
N LYS A 345 55.85 -40.20 -64.77
CA LYS A 345 57.30 -39.96 -64.56
C LYS A 345 57.62 -39.62 -63.11
N PHE A 346 56.78 -38.83 -62.45
CA PHE A 346 56.96 -38.44 -61.05
C PHE A 346 56.81 -39.62 -60.09
N VAL A 347 55.84 -40.52 -60.34
CA VAL A 347 55.64 -41.74 -59.55
C VAL A 347 56.82 -42.70 -59.69
N VAL A 348 57.32 -42.90 -60.91
CA VAL A 348 58.50 -43.75 -61.18
C VAL A 348 59.74 -43.18 -60.49
N LEU A 349 59.97 -41.87 -60.61
CA LEU A 349 61.09 -41.20 -59.94
C LEU A 349 60.98 -41.28 -58.41
N ALA A 350 59.78 -41.12 -57.86
CA ALA A 350 59.53 -41.23 -56.43
C ALA A 350 59.78 -42.64 -55.87
N HIS A 351 59.50 -43.69 -56.66
CA HIS A 351 59.87 -45.06 -56.32
C HIS A 351 61.38 -45.27 -56.38
N LYS A 352 62.06 -44.79 -57.43
CA LYS A 352 63.52 -44.93 -57.59
C LYS A 352 64.31 -44.22 -56.49
N LEU A 353 63.77 -43.13 -55.94
CA LEU A 353 64.36 -42.37 -54.83
C LEU A 353 63.88 -42.83 -53.45
N GLY A 354 63.07 -43.90 -53.35
CA GLY A 354 62.54 -44.42 -52.07
C GLY A 354 61.57 -43.48 -51.34
N ALA A 355 61.17 -42.37 -51.96
CA ALA A 355 60.33 -41.32 -51.36
C ALA A 355 58.82 -41.55 -51.56
N TYR A 356 58.44 -42.55 -52.36
CA TYR A 356 57.05 -42.82 -52.76
C TYR A 356 56.09 -42.92 -51.57
N ASN A 357 56.43 -43.71 -50.54
CA ASN A 357 55.55 -43.88 -49.37
C ASN A 357 55.37 -42.60 -48.55
N ARG A 358 56.38 -41.72 -48.49
CA ARG A 358 56.30 -40.42 -47.81
C ARG A 358 55.42 -39.45 -48.60
N LEU A 359 55.60 -39.40 -49.93
CA LEU A 359 54.81 -38.57 -50.82
C LEU A 359 53.35 -39.03 -50.91
N ARG A 360 53.08 -40.35 -50.91
CA ARG A 360 51.73 -40.93 -50.86
C ARG A 360 51.00 -40.60 -49.56
N LYS A 361 51.68 -40.67 -48.41
CA LYS A 361 51.11 -40.23 -47.12
C LYS A 361 50.80 -38.74 -47.11
N LEU A 362 51.69 -37.91 -47.69
CA LEU A 362 51.45 -36.48 -47.85
C LEU A 362 50.20 -36.23 -48.73
N TYR A 363 50.12 -36.91 -49.88
CA TYR A 363 49.03 -36.81 -50.83
C TYR A 363 47.66 -37.12 -50.20
N HIS A 364 47.54 -38.24 -49.48
CA HIS A 364 46.28 -38.59 -48.80
C HIS A 364 45.91 -37.61 -47.67
N ARG A 365 46.90 -37.11 -46.92
CA ARG A 365 46.67 -36.10 -45.86
C ARG A 365 46.19 -34.76 -46.45
N PHE A 366 46.67 -34.41 -47.65
CA PHE A 366 46.22 -33.22 -48.38
C PHE A 366 44.88 -33.41 -49.09
N GLN A 367 44.55 -34.63 -49.53
CA GLN A 367 43.25 -34.94 -50.14
C GLN A 367 42.11 -34.93 -49.12
N GLN A 368 42.36 -35.34 -47.87
CA GLN A 368 41.41 -35.17 -46.75
C GLN A 368 41.18 -33.70 -46.36
N SER A 369 42.08 -32.78 -46.71
CA SER A 369 41.86 -31.34 -46.50
C SER A 369 41.00 -30.70 -47.61
N ARG A 370 40.56 -31.48 -48.60
CA ARG A 370 39.69 -31.04 -49.70
C ARG A 370 38.21 -31.08 -49.32
N ASP A 371 37.87 -31.71 -48.18
CA ASP A 371 36.50 -31.81 -47.64
C ASP A 371 36.22 -30.85 -46.46
N PHE A 372 37.11 -29.90 -46.19
CA PHE A 372 36.75 -28.75 -45.34
C PHE A 372 36.02 -27.71 -46.19
N ASN A 373 34.75 -28.03 -46.49
CA ASN A 373 33.75 -26.99 -46.69
C ASN A 373 33.77 -26.11 -45.45
N PHE A 374 34.02 -24.82 -45.67
CA PHE A 374 33.51 -23.79 -44.77
C PHE A 374 32.02 -24.05 -44.59
N PRO A 375 31.49 -24.20 -43.36
CA PRO A 375 30.07 -24.02 -43.15
C PRO A 375 29.81 -22.52 -43.35
N GLY A 376 29.54 -22.14 -44.60
CA GLY A 376 28.71 -21.00 -44.88
C GLY A 376 27.32 -21.31 -44.38
N SER A 377 26.83 -20.47 -43.46
CA SER A 377 25.42 -20.30 -43.11
C SER A 377 24.64 -21.59 -42.81
N SER A 378 24.85 -22.17 -41.64
CA SER A 378 23.84 -22.98 -40.96
C SER A 378 23.38 -22.21 -39.73
N THR A 379 22.27 -21.50 -39.91
CA THR A 379 21.16 -21.36 -38.97
C THR A 379 21.44 -21.58 -37.49
N ALA A 380 21.06 -20.57 -36.70
CA ALA A 380 20.79 -20.61 -35.27
C ALA A 380 20.73 -22.03 -34.71
N GLN A 381 21.72 -22.40 -33.89
CA GLN A 381 21.60 -23.56 -33.03
C GLN A 381 20.39 -23.34 -32.14
N ASN A 382 19.29 -23.99 -32.52
CA ASN A 382 18.16 -24.25 -31.64
C ASN A 382 18.70 -24.89 -30.37
N TYR A 383 18.76 -24.12 -29.29
CA TYR A 383 18.81 -24.67 -27.94
C TYR A 383 17.53 -25.48 -27.75
N ARG A 384 17.60 -26.81 -27.96
CA ARG A 384 16.56 -27.71 -27.48
C ARG A 384 16.71 -27.80 -25.97
N VAL A 385 15.74 -27.22 -25.27
CA VAL A 385 15.54 -27.45 -23.83
C VAL A 385 15.38 -28.95 -23.62
N PRO A 386 16.17 -29.58 -22.74
CA PRO A 386 16.02 -31.00 -22.43
C PRO A 386 14.63 -31.25 -21.82
N SER A 387 13.87 -32.17 -22.40
CA SER A 387 12.48 -32.46 -21.99
C SER A 387 12.38 -33.32 -20.71
N SER A 388 13.52 -33.76 -20.15
CA SER A 388 13.58 -34.58 -18.94
C SER A 388 14.78 -34.18 -18.06
N LEU A 389 14.57 -34.13 -16.73
CA LEU A 389 15.59 -33.83 -15.71
C LEU A 389 16.83 -34.73 -15.81
N GLU A 390 16.68 -35.97 -16.30
CA GLU A 390 17.75 -36.93 -16.50
C GLU A 390 18.81 -36.51 -17.54
N GLN A 391 18.49 -35.55 -18.41
CA GLN A 391 19.42 -35.03 -19.42
C GLN A 391 20.22 -33.82 -18.92
N LEU A 392 19.92 -33.30 -17.73
CA LEU A 392 20.69 -32.23 -17.10
C LEU A 392 21.99 -32.77 -16.49
N THR A 393 23.02 -31.93 -16.52
CA THR A 393 24.27 -32.20 -15.80
C THR A 393 24.03 -32.18 -14.28
N PRO A 394 24.84 -32.88 -13.47
CA PRO A 394 24.64 -32.94 -12.01
C PRO A 394 24.52 -31.55 -11.36
N ARG A 395 25.36 -30.60 -11.79
CA ARG A 395 25.33 -29.21 -11.32
C ARG A 395 24.07 -28.45 -11.75
N ALA A 396 23.52 -28.75 -12.92
CA ALA A 396 22.27 -28.13 -13.37
C ALA A 396 21.05 -28.67 -12.62
N ARG A 397 21.11 -29.92 -12.12
CA ARG A 397 20.08 -30.48 -11.22
C ARG A 397 20.15 -29.85 -9.83
N GLU A 398 21.35 -29.68 -9.28
CA GLU A 398 21.53 -28.95 -8.00
C GLU A 398 20.92 -27.55 -8.06
N ILE A 399 21.18 -26.79 -9.12
CA ILE A 399 20.62 -25.44 -9.30
C ILE A 399 19.08 -25.49 -9.44
N TYR A 400 18.54 -26.51 -10.13
CA TYR A 400 17.10 -26.69 -10.27
C TYR A 400 16.43 -27.01 -8.93
N ASP A 401 17.03 -27.88 -8.12
CA ASP A 401 16.52 -28.25 -6.80
C ASP A 401 16.62 -27.09 -5.79
N GLU A 402 17.68 -26.28 -5.86
CA GLU A 402 17.81 -25.04 -5.10
C GLU A 402 16.70 -24.03 -5.45
N LEU A 403 16.40 -23.87 -6.73
CA LEU A 403 15.33 -22.98 -7.20
C LEU A 403 13.95 -23.46 -6.76
N LEU A 404 13.70 -24.77 -6.80
CA LEU A 404 12.44 -25.36 -6.35
C LEU A 404 12.23 -25.16 -4.84
N SER A 405 13.28 -25.40 -4.04
CA SER A 405 13.26 -25.14 -2.59
C SER A 405 13.02 -23.67 -2.29
N ALA A 406 13.63 -22.75 -3.05
CA ALA A 406 13.42 -21.31 -2.89
C ALA A 406 11.99 -20.87 -3.23
N ILE A 407 11.37 -21.49 -4.25
CA ILE A 407 9.97 -21.22 -4.63
C ILE A 407 9.01 -21.75 -3.56
N GLU A 408 9.24 -22.94 -3.02
CA GLU A 408 8.41 -23.48 -1.93
C GLU A 408 8.52 -22.64 -0.66
N HIS A 409 9.72 -22.16 -0.31
CA HIS A 409 9.90 -21.23 0.81
C HIS A 409 9.14 -19.92 0.59
N ARG A 410 9.21 -19.35 -0.61
CA ARG A 410 8.50 -18.12 -0.95
C ARG A 410 6.97 -18.29 -0.90
N ASN A 411 6.46 -19.44 -1.31
CA ASN A 411 5.02 -19.71 -1.27
C ASN A 411 4.51 -19.98 0.16
N LYS A 412 5.35 -20.53 1.05
CA LYS A 412 5.05 -20.66 2.48
C LYS A 412 5.10 -19.32 3.24
N ASP A 413 5.92 -18.37 2.79
CA ASP A 413 5.97 -17.01 3.36
C ASP A 413 4.83 -16.11 2.87
N GLN A 414 4.08 -16.55 1.85
CA GLN A 414 2.93 -15.83 1.27
C GLN A 414 1.55 -16.40 1.64
N ALA A 415 1.52 -17.52 2.38
CA ALA A 415 0.32 -18.11 2.99
C ALA A 415 0.36 -17.89 4.51
#